data_AF-D3AZ35-F1
#
_entry.id   AF-D3AZ35-F1
#
_cell.length_a   1.000
_cell.length_b   1.000
_cell.length_c   1.000
_cell.angle_alpha   90.00
_cell.angle_beta   90.00
_cell.angle_gamma   90.00
#
_symmetry.space_group_name_H-M   'P 1'
#
loop_
_entity.id
_entity.type
_entity.pdbx_description
1 polymer ?
#
loop_
_entity_poly.entity_id
_entity_poly.type
_entity_poly.pdbx_seq_one_letter_code
_entity_poly.pdbx_strand_id
1 'polypeptide(L)'
;MVLVSKSSTLASDLNRNLKVKIDSLKRLEKDYKYYQKELEEQKNTVQQFKNDSTKDEYDVKKQVEILDENKTMIIDTVKRLTDSVNILTDFLDDNQDKTESLEQYNEALELVERLYSEYLDGN
;
A
#
# COMPACT_ATOMS: atom_id res chain seq x y z
N MET A 1 33.96 -28.53 2.32
CA MET A 1 33.78 -27.18 2.88
C MET A 1 32.99 -26.21 1.97
N VAL A 2 32.45 -26.64 0.81
CA VAL A 2 31.77 -25.73 -0.15
C VAL A 2 30.24 -25.64 0.05
N LEU A 3 29.61 -26.62 0.69
CA LEU A 3 28.14 -26.69 0.85
C LEU A 3 27.57 -25.71 1.89
N VAL A 4 28.35 -25.37 2.93
CA VAL A 4 27.91 -24.47 4.00
C VAL A 4 27.82 -23.02 3.50
N SER A 5 28.78 -22.59 2.67
CA SER A 5 28.90 -21.21 2.18
C SER A 5 27.79 -20.81 1.20
N LYS A 6 27.31 -21.76 0.37
CA LYS A 6 26.28 -21.48 -0.64
C LYS A 6 24.88 -21.33 -0.01
N SER A 7 24.62 -22.06 1.07
CA SER A 7 23.35 -22.03 1.80
C SER A 7 23.20 -20.74 2.62
N SER A 8 24.28 -20.22 3.20
CA SER A 8 24.26 -18.92 3.91
C SER A 8 24.03 -17.73 2.98
N THR A 9 24.55 -17.78 1.75
CA THR A 9 24.31 -16.75 0.74
C THR A 9 22.86 -16.75 0.27
N LEU A 10 22.27 -17.92 0.01
CA LEU A 10 20.87 -18.04 -0.42
C LEU A 10 19.89 -17.51 0.64
N ALA A 11 20.09 -17.85 1.92
CA ALA A 11 19.24 -17.35 3.00
C ALA A 11 19.35 -15.83 3.14
N SER A 12 20.55 -15.26 3.03
CA SER A 12 20.76 -13.82 3.04
C SER A 12 20.07 -13.11 1.86
N ASP A 13 20.08 -13.71 0.67
CA ASP A 13 19.44 -13.15 -0.53
C ASP A 13 17.91 -13.18 -0.43
N LEU A 14 17.33 -14.30 0.04
CA LEU A 14 15.91 -14.41 0.34
C LEU A 14 15.48 -13.39 1.39
N ASN A 15 16.29 -13.22 2.43
CA ASN A 15 15.98 -12.27 3.50
C ASN A 15 15.98 -10.82 3.02
N ARG A 16 16.96 -10.47 2.18
CA ARG A 16 17.00 -9.17 1.53
C ARG A 16 15.79 -8.93 0.64
N ASN A 17 15.39 -9.94 -0.15
CA ASN A 17 14.24 -9.84 -1.05
C ASN A 17 12.93 -9.64 -0.27
N LEU A 18 12.74 -10.43 0.80
CA LEU A 18 11.61 -10.31 1.71
C LEU A 18 11.52 -8.91 2.30
N LYS A 19 12.63 -8.38 2.83
CA LYS A 19 12.70 -7.02 3.36
C LYS A 19 12.33 -5.96 2.33
N VAL A 20 12.81 -6.08 1.09
CA VAL A 20 12.48 -5.13 0.01
C VAL A 20 10.98 -5.11 -0.27
N LYS A 21 10.33 -6.27 -0.28
CA LYS A 21 8.88 -6.40 -0.49
C LYS A 21 8.09 -5.79 0.67
N ILE A 22 8.48 -6.09 1.92
CA ILE A 22 7.90 -5.49 3.14
C ILE A 22 8.00 -3.96 3.08
N ASP A 23 9.20 -3.43 2.82
CA ASP A 23 9.42 -1.99 2.79
C ASP A 23 8.64 -1.31 1.66
N SER A 24 8.49 -1.97 0.51
CA SER A 24 7.66 -1.49 -0.60
C SER A 24 6.19 -1.41 -0.20
N LEU A 25 5.68 -2.47 0.42
CA LEU A 25 4.29 -2.56 0.85
C LEU A 25 3.95 -1.51 1.93
N LYS A 26 4.86 -1.30 2.89
CA LYS A 26 4.73 -0.23 3.91
C LYS A 26 4.74 1.18 3.33
N ARG A 27 5.49 1.43 2.25
CA ARG A 27 5.46 2.74 1.57
C ARG A 27 4.12 2.96 0.88
N LEU A 28 3.62 1.95 0.17
CA LEU A 28 2.30 2.02 -0.47
C LEU A 28 1.18 2.25 0.53
N GLU A 29 1.23 1.61 1.70
CA GLU A 29 0.26 1.87 2.78
C GLU A 29 0.30 3.33 3.26
N LYS A 30 1.50 3.90 3.42
CA LYS A 30 1.65 5.32 3.81
C LYS A 30 1.11 6.26 2.73
N ASP A 31 1.42 5.98 1.47
CA ASP A 31 0.91 6.76 0.34
C ASP A 31 -0.62 6.72 0.31
N TYR A 32 -1.21 5.53 0.49
CA TYR A 32 -2.66 5.36 0.56
C TYR A 32 -3.29 6.20 1.68
N LYS A 33 -2.76 6.10 2.91
CA LYS A 33 -3.26 6.90 4.06
C LYS A 33 -3.12 8.40 3.82
N TYR A 34 -2.03 8.82 3.18
CA TYR A 34 -1.83 10.22 2.83
C TYR A 34 -2.88 10.71 1.83
N TYR A 35 -3.12 9.96 0.74
CA TYR A 35 -4.13 10.32 -0.24
C TYR A 35 -5.55 10.26 0.32
N GLN A 36 -5.83 9.36 1.27
CA GLN A 36 -7.14 9.33 1.93
C GLN A 36 -7.39 10.62 2.70
N LYS A 37 -6.35 11.12 3.38
CA LYS A 37 -6.42 12.40 4.09
C LYS A 37 -6.65 13.56 3.10
N GLU A 38 -5.91 13.61 1.99
CA GLU A 38 -6.12 14.65 0.97
C GLU A 38 -7.52 14.59 0.34
N LEU A 39 -8.08 13.39 0.15
CA LEU A 39 -9.44 13.22 -0.33
C LEU A 39 -10.46 13.82 0.65
N GLU A 40 -10.32 13.55 1.95
CA GLU A 40 -11.23 14.09 2.98
C GLU A 40 -11.09 15.62 3.12
N GLU A 41 -9.87 16.14 3.10
CA GLU A 41 -9.63 17.59 3.09
C GLU A 41 -10.27 18.25 1.87
N GLN A 42 -10.13 17.65 0.69
CA GLN A 42 -10.74 18.18 -0.54
C GLN A 42 -12.27 18.08 -0.52
N LYS A 43 -12.86 17.02 0.05
CA LYS A 43 -14.32 16.93 0.27
C LYS A 43 -14.81 18.09 1.13
N ASN A 44 -14.09 18.43 2.20
CA ASN A 44 -14.43 19.56 3.07
C ASN A 44 -14.31 20.89 2.31
N THR A 45 -13.25 21.09 1.51
CA THR A 45 -13.10 22.28 0.67
C THR A 45 -14.26 22.44 -0.31
N VAL A 46 -14.68 21.35 -0.98
CA VAL A 46 -15.86 21.39 -1.88
C VAL A 46 -17.12 21.83 -1.13
N GLN A 47 -17.35 21.32 0.08
CA GLN A 47 -18.51 21.73 0.90
C GLN A 47 -18.43 23.20 1.32
N GLN A 48 -17.25 23.68 1.71
CA GLN A 48 -17.04 25.08 2.05
C GLN A 48 -17.33 26.00 0.86
N PHE A 49 -16.84 25.65 -0.34
CA PHE A 49 -17.10 26.41 -1.57
C PHE A 49 -18.59 26.44 -1.92
N LYS A 50 -19.30 25.32 -1.75
CA LYS A 50 -20.76 25.26 -1.97
C LYS A 50 -21.56 26.15 -1.01
N ASN A 51 -21.05 26.37 0.19
CA ASN A 51 -21.72 27.14 1.24
C ASN A 51 -21.32 28.62 1.26
N ASP A 52 -20.26 28.99 0.52
CA ASP A 52 -19.77 30.36 0.44
C ASP A 52 -20.49 31.14 -0.66
N SER A 53 -21.30 32.12 -0.27
CA SER A 53 -22.08 32.95 -1.20
C SER A 53 -21.23 33.83 -2.13
N THR A 54 -19.92 33.94 -1.88
CA THR A 54 -18.99 34.67 -2.75
C THR A 54 -18.43 33.82 -3.88
N LYS A 55 -18.69 32.50 -3.87
CA LYS A 55 -18.25 31.56 -4.91
C LYS A 55 -19.35 31.33 -5.94
N ASP A 56 -18.93 31.25 -7.20
CA ASP A 56 -19.83 30.92 -8.29
C ASP A 56 -19.79 29.42 -8.64
N GLU A 57 -20.60 29.03 -9.61
CA GLU A 57 -20.67 27.63 -10.07
C GLU A 57 -19.33 27.15 -10.65
N TYR A 58 -18.56 28.02 -11.28
CA TYR A 58 -17.26 27.69 -11.85
C TYR A 58 -16.24 27.39 -10.75
N ASP A 59 -16.21 28.20 -9.69
CA ASP A 59 -15.36 27.98 -8.51
C ASP A 59 -15.64 26.61 -7.88
N VAL A 60 -16.92 26.28 -7.67
CA VAL A 60 -17.34 24.99 -7.09
C VAL A 60 -16.95 23.84 -8.03
N LYS A 61 -17.22 23.98 -9.32
CA LYS A 61 -16.88 22.95 -10.32
C LYS A 61 -15.39 22.67 -10.32
N LYS A 62 -14.55 23.71 -10.19
CA LYS A 62 -13.11 23.51 -10.15
C LYS A 62 -12.66 22.68 -8.96
N GLN A 63 -13.27 22.89 -7.78
CA GLN A 63 -12.96 22.07 -6.60
C GLN A 63 -13.45 20.63 -6.73
N VAL A 64 -14.55 20.39 -7.45
CA VAL A 64 -15.04 19.04 -7.75
C VAL A 64 -14.11 18.31 -8.71
N GLU A 65 -13.57 18.98 -9.73
CA GLU A 65 -12.56 18.39 -10.63
C GLU A 65 -11.33 17.91 -9.84
N ILE A 66 -10.81 18.74 -8.94
CA ILE A 66 -9.68 18.38 -8.05
C ILE A 66 -10.06 17.19 -7.15
N LEU A 67 -11.29 17.16 -6.63
CA LEU A 67 -11.77 16.03 -5.83
C LEU A 67 -11.77 14.72 -6.64
N ASP A 68 -12.16 14.76 -7.91
CA ASP A 68 -12.19 13.59 -8.78
C ASP A 68 -10.77 13.13 -9.18
N GLU A 69 -9.82 14.05 -9.35
CA GLU A 69 -8.40 13.74 -9.50
C GLU A 69 -7.87 13.00 -8.26
N ASN A 70 -8.19 13.48 -7.05
CA ASN A 70 -7.79 12.81 -5.80
C ASN A 70 -8.39 11.40 -5.68
N LYS A 71 -9.65 11.20 -6.09
CA LYS A 71 -10.27 9.86 -6.14
C LYS A 71 -9.51 8.93 -7.09
N THR A 72 -9.07 9.44 -8.23
CA THR A 72 -8.31 8.66 -9.21
C THR A 72 -6.98 8.20 -8.61
N MET A 73 -6.30 9.05 -7.84
CA MET A 73 -5.06 8.68 -7.12
C MET A 73 -5.28 7.57 -6.09
N ILE A 74 -6.41 7.61 -5.37
CA ILE A 74 -6.79 6.54 -4.43
C ILE A 74 -6.94 5.21 -5.14
N ILE A 75 -7.65 5.18 -6.27
CA ILE A 75 -7.89 3.96 -7.04
C ILE A 75 -6.57 3.35 -7.51
N ASP A 76 -5.65 4.15 -8.06
CA ASP A 76 -4.33 3.67 -8.47
C ASP A 76 -3.54 3.11 -7.29
N THR A 77 -3.58 3.80 -6.15
CA THR A 77 -2.83 3.39 -4.96
C THR A 77 -3.38 2.09 -4.37
N VAL A 78 -4.70 1.92 -4.31
CA VAL A 78 -5.34 0.65 -3.88
C VAL A 78 -4.94 -0.49 -4.79
N LYS A 79 -4.93 -0.27 -6.11
CA LYS A 79 -4.49 -1.29 -7.06
C LYS A 79 -3.05 -1.70 -6.80
N ARG A 80 -2.13 -0.73 -6.68
CA ARG A 80 -0.71 -1.00 -6.40
C ARG A 80 -0.49 -1.67 -5.04
N LEU A 81 -1.27 -1.30 -4.03
CA LEU A 81 -1.26 -1.93 -2.71
C LEU A 81 -1.67 -3.40 -2.82
N THR A 82 -2.78 -3.67 -3.51
CA THR A 82 -3.30 -5.03 -3.77
C THR A 82 -2.27 -5.89 -4.49
N ASP A 83 -1.70 -5.36 -5.59
CA ASP A 83 -0.67 -6.05 -6.36
C ASP A 83 0.56 -6.35 -5.48
N SER A 84 0.97 -5.42 -4.62
CA SER A 84 2.11 -5.61 -3.72
C SER A 84 1.82 -6.58 -2.58
N VAL A 85 0.58 -6.68 -2.10
CA VAL A 85 0.15 -7.72 -1.14
C VAL A 85 0.28 -9.08 -1.81
N ASN A 86 -0.30 -9.26 -3.00
CA ASN A 86 -0.22 -10.52 -3.75
C ASN A 86 1.24 -10.92 -4.03
N ILE A 87 2.08 -9.99 -4.46
CA ILE A 87 3.52 -10.23 -4.72
C ILE A 87 4.29 -10.67 -3.45
N LEU A 88 3.86 -10.23 -2.27
CA LEU A 88 4.46 -10.65 -1.00
C LEU A 88 3.91 -12.03 -0.59
N THR A 89 2.60 -12.24 -0.69
CA THR A 89 1.95 -13.54 -0.45
C THR A 89 2.55 -14.63 -1.33
N ASP A 90 2.57 -14.44 -2.65
CA ASP A 90 3.15 -15.40 -3.60
C ASP A 90 4.62 -15.71 -3.27
N PHE A 91 5.38 -14.70 -2.84
CA PHE A 91 6.78 -14.90 -2.46
C PHE A 91 6.93 -15.76 -1.20
N LEU A 92 6.05 -15.58 -0.21
CA LEU A 92 6.04 -16.37 1.02
C LEU A 92 5.62 -17.82 0.71
N ASP A 93 4.61 -18.01 -0.14
CA ASP A 93 4.12 -19.33 -0.54
C ASP A 93 5.17 -20.09 -1.36
N ASP A 94 5.76 -19.46 -2.38
CA ASP A 94 6.80 -20.07 -3.23
C ASP A 94 8.08 -20.44 -2.47
N ASN A 95 8.30 -19.85 -1.29
CA ASN A 95 9.53 -20.03 -0.51
C ASN A 95 9.27 -20.51 0.92
N GLN A 96 8.08 -21.02 1.23
CA GLN A 96 7.63 -21.33 2.59
C GLN A 96 8.68 -22.10 3.42
N ASP A 97 9.17 -23.23 2.90
CA ASP A 97 10.18 -24.10 3.55
C ASP A 97 11.49 -23.36 3.93
N LYS A 98 11.76 -22.24 3.29
CA LYS A 98 12.99 -21.44 3.46
C LYS A 98 12.71 -20.15 4.22
N THR A 99 11.52 -19.57 4.08
CA THR A 99 11.18 -18.27 4.66
C THR A 99 10.78 -18.36 6.12
N GLU A 100 10.20 -19.47 6.60
CA GLU A 100 9.76 -19.62 7.99
C GLU A 100 10.88 -19.40 9.03
N SER A 101 12.13 -19.67 8.64
CA SER A 101 13.32 -19.46 9.48
C SER A 101 13.93 -18.06 9.39
N LEU A 102 13.42 -17.20 8.49
CA LEU A 102 13.93 -15.85 8.28
C LEU A 102 13.38 -14.90 9.36
N GLU A 103 14.22 -13.98 9.80
CA GLU A 103 13.90 -13.00 10.85
C GLU A 103 12.64 -12.18 10.53
N GLN A 104 12.45 -11.80 9.26
CA GLN A 104 11.36 -10.93 8.80
C GLN A 104 10.07 -11.70 8.42
N TYR A 105 10.03 -13.03 8.59
CA TYR A 105 8.88 -13.84 8.15
C TYR A 105 7.58 -13.48 8.88
N ASN A 106 7.61 -13.43 10.20
CA ASN A 106 6.42 -13.10 10.99
C ASN A 106 5.91 -11.69 10.69
N GLU A 107 6.82 -10.73 10.52
CA GLU A 107 6.47 -9.36 10.11
C GLU A 107 5.78 -9.33 8.75
N ALA A 108 6.24 -10.16 7.79
CA ALA A 108 5.62 -10.25 6.49
C ALA A 108 4.20 -10.82 6.55
N LEU A 109 4.00 -11.90 7.33
CA LEU A 109 2.69 -12.51 7.53
C LEU A 109 1.71 -11.53 8.19
N GLU A 110 2.10 -10.92 9.31
CA GLU A 110 1.29 -9.93 10.02
C GLU A 110 0.92 -8.75 9.09
N LEU A 111 1.86 -8.31 8.26
CA LEU A 111 1.62 -7.22 7.32
C LEU A 111 0.62 -7.61 6.23
N VAL A 112 0.76 -8.81 5.64
CA VAL A 112 -0.17 -9.32 4.62
C VAL A 112 -1.57 -9.47 5.22
N GLU A 113 -1.70 -10.16 6.35
CA GLU A 113 -2.99 -10.40 7.00
C GLU A 113 -3.69 -9.08 7.37
N ARG A 114 -2.95 -8.15 7.98
CA ARG A 114 -3.48 -6.86 8.38
C ARG A 114 -3.94 -6.04 7.17
N LEU A 115 -3.13 -5.94 6.13
CA LEU A 115 -3.49 -5.14 4.95
C LEU A 115 -4.61 -5.80 4.14
N TYR A 116 -4.65 -7.12 4.09
CA TYR A 116 -5.76 -7.85 3.50
C TYR A 116 -7.05 -7.55 4.26
N SER A 117 -7.06 -7.68 5.58
CA SER A 117 -8.24 -7.38 6.41
C SER A 117 -8.66 -5.90 6.38
N GLU A 118 -7.71 -4.96 6.40
CA GLU A 118 -8.02 -3.53 6.43
C GLU A 118 -8.54 -3.00 5.09
N TYR A 119 -8.08 -3.54 3.96
CA TYR A 119 -8.29 -2.92 2.64
C TYR A 119 -8.90 -3.84 1.58
N LEU A 120 -8.79 -5.16 1.73
CA LEU A 120 -9.17 -6.13 0.69
C LEU A 120 -10.35 -7.02 1.12
N ASP A 121 -10.51 -7.29 2.41
CA ASP A 121 -11.59 -8.11 2.96
C ASP A 121 -12.80 -7.22 3.33
N GLY A 122 -13.65 -6.93 2.34
CA GLY A 122 -14.87 -6.13 2.55
C GLY A 122 -15.24 -5.10 1.48
N ASN A 123 -14.73 -5.24 0.25
CA ASN A 123 -15.36 -4.65 -0.95
C ASN A 123 -16.14 -5.71 -1.72
#